data_AF-A0A352NH94-F1
#
_entry.id   AF-A0A352NH94-F1
#
_cell.length_a   1.000
_cell.length_b   1.000
_cell.length_c   1.000
_cell.angle_alpha   90.00
_cell.angle_beta   90.00
_cell.angle_gamma   90.00
#
_symmetry.space_group_name_H-M   'P 1'
#
loop_
_entity.id
_entity.type
_entity.pdbx_description
1 polymer ?
#
loop_
_entity_poly.entity_id
_entity_poly.type
_entity_poly.pdbx_seq_one_letter_code
_entity_poly.pdbx_strand_id
1 'polypeptide(L)'
;MKKNNMELDQLVSMLPFLARLTGGFTSVTDFLGRRICMVDANGQEVGEPAGQVCELAREAAQAGRPLAGLSQIVDKAGTWAFPIGNYILTCSNDDRIKKEHKLRDSLERALPMIARVAGGEAVLFNEKGERLIVYNAEGTERIQYKGKTSQQARQAIEAFEPEVGKSFSISGAMAVRIPITENFGLGFNNE
;
A
#
# COMPACT_ATOMS: atom_id res chain seq x y z
N MET A 1 14.98 40.79 11.90
CA MET A 1 14.20 39.68 11.29
C MET A 1 14.86 38.35 11.65
N LYS A 2 14.26 37.55 12.54
CA LYS A 2 14.77 36.24 13.03
C LYS A 2 13.71 35.12 12.90
N LYS A 3 12.63 35.34 12.14
CA LYS A 3 11.47 34.43 12.09
C LYS A 3 11.66 33.18 11.21
N ASN A 4 12.54 33.20 10.20
CA ASN A 4 12.60 32.10 9.21
C ASN A 4 13.23 30.79 9.72
N ASN A 5 14.20 30.82 10.65
CA ASN A 5 14.85 29.58 11.09
C ASN A 5 13.98 28.75 12.05
N MET A 6 13.19 29.42 12.89
CA MET A 6 12.35 28.73 13.88
C MET A 6 11.22 27.93 13.21
N GLU A 7 10.69 28.41 12.09
CA GLU A 7 9.67 27.68 11.31
C GLU A 7 10.26 26.44 10.62
N LEU A 8 11.46 26.55 10.05
CA LEU A 8 12.15 25.41 9.43
C LEU A 8 12.51 24.33 10.46
N ASP A 9 13.09 24.73 11.60
CA ASP A 9 13.49 23.81 12.66
C ASP A 9 12.27 23.04 13.20
N GLN A 10 11.13 23.72 13.36
CA GLN A 10 9.87 23.09 13.74
C GLN A 10 9.40 22.07 12.69
N LEU A 11 9.38 22.45 11.41
CA LEU A 11 8.99 21.52 10.34
C LEU A 11 9.89 20.29 10.30
N VAL A 12 11.22 20.48 10.36
CA VAL A 12 12.20 19.39 10.37
C VAL A 12 11.99 18.47 11.58
N SER A 13 11.73 19.04 12.76
CA SER A 13 11.47 18.25 13.97
C SER A 13 10.21 17.37 13.89
N MET A 14 9.22 17.76 13.07
CA MET A 14 7.96 17.03 12.89
C MET A 14 8.06 15.89 11.87
N LEU A 15 9.04 15.89 10.98
CA LEU A 15 9.11 14.91 9.88
C LEU A 15 9.09 13.46 10.35
N PRO A 16 9.84 13.05 11.40
CA PRO A 16 9.82 11.66 11.85
C PRO A 16 8.44 11.20 12.34
N PHE A 17 7.67 12.10 12.95
CA PHE A 17 6.31 11.81 13.39
C PHE A 17 5.38 11.60 12.18
N LEU A 18 5.45 12.51 11.21
CA LEU A 18 4.63 12.46 10.01
C LEU A 18 4.95 11.25 9.14
N ALA A 19 6.24 10.93 8.95
CA ALA A 19 6.67 9.78 8.15
C ALA A 19 6.17 8.45 8.73
N ARG A 20 6.19 8.31 10.06
CA ARG A 20 5.58 7.17 10.75
C ARG A 20 4.07 7.10 10.56
N LEU A 21 3.39 8.25 10.63
CA LEU A 21 1.93 8.33 10.51
C LEU A 21 1.46 8.00 9.09
N THR A 22 2.14 8.52 8.06
CA THR A 22 1.79 8.26 6.66
C THR A 22 2.32 6.92 6.17
N GLY A 23 3.30 6.35 6.87
CA GLY A 23 3.94 5.11 6.49
C GLY A 23 4.75 5.27 5.21
N GLY A 24 5.50 6.36 5.07
CA GLY A 24 6.34 6.61 3.90
C GLY A 24 7.37 7.68 4.17
N PHE A 25 7.80 8.38 3.14
CA PHE A 25 8.77 9.44 3.30
C PHE A 25 8.09 10.75 3.66
N THR A 26 8.77 11.57 4.46
CA THR A 26 8.37 12.96 4.68
C THR A 26 9.56 13.86 4.44
N SER A 27 9.35 14.97 3.72
CA SER A 27 10.42 15.92 3.42
C SER A 27 9.95 17.37 3.52
N VAL A 28 10.89 18.27 3.76
CA VAL A 28 10.71 19.72 3.62
C VAL A 28 11.48 20.16 2.39
N THR A 29 10.86 20.98 1.55
CA THR A 29 11.51 21.61 0.40
C THR A 29 11.47 23.12 0.50
N ASP A 30 12.33 23.78 -0.27
CA ASP A 30 12.16 25.19 -0.60
C ASP A 30 11.00 25.41 -1.58
N PHE A 31 10.71 26.67 -1.92
CA PHE A 31 9.66 27.06 -2.86
C PHE A 31 9.90 26.55 -4.31
N LEU A 32 11.14 26.20 -4.66
CA LEU A 32 11.48 25.63 -5.96
C LEU A 32 11.33 24.09 -5.97
N GLY A 33 10.88 23.50 -4.86
CA GLY A 33 10.73 22.05 -4.70
C GLY A 33 12.04 21.34 -4.36
N ARG A 34 13.12 22.04 -4.07
CA ARG A 34 14.41 21.42 -3.72
C ARG A 34 14.35 20.93 -2.27
N ARG A 35 14.61 19.65 -2.06
CA ARG A 35 14.57 19.04 -0.72
C ARG A 35 15.68 19.60 0.16
N ILE A 36 15.28 20.04 1.36
CA ILE A 36 16.15 20.53 2.44
C ILE A 36 16.47 19.37 3.40
N CYS A 37 15.45 18.59 3.77
CA CYS A 37 15.57 17.44 4.65
C CYS A 37 14.49 16.41 4.27
N MET A 38 14.79 15.12 4.44
CA MET A 38 13.86 14.02 4.17
C MET A 38 14.13 12.86 5.13
N VAL A 39 13.06 12.26 5.65
CA VAL A 39 13.13 11.10 6.53
C VAL A 39 12.26 9.97 6.01
N ASP A 40 12.62 8.74 6.33
CA ASP A 40 11.86 7.53 6.05
C ASP A 40 10.78 7.24 7.11
N ALA A 41 10.02 6.17 6.91
CA ALA A 41 8.96 5.76 7.84
C ALA A 41 9.50 5.32 9.22
N ASN A 42 10.81 5.11 9.39
CA ASN A 42 11.44 4.86 10.69
C ASN A 42 11.88 6.17 11.37
N GLY A 43 11.77 7.31 10.68
CA GLY A 43 12.25 8.60 11.12
C GLY A 43 13.76 8.77 10.95
N GLN A 44 14.40 7.90 10.16
CA GLN A 44 15.81 8.04 9.81
C GLN A 44 15.93 9.00 8.64
N GLU A 45 16.88 9.93 8.73
CA GLU A 45 17.20 10.83 7.64
C GLU A 45 17.72 10.02 6.45
N VAL A 46 17.12 10.26 5.28
CA VAL A 46 17.51 9.59 4.05
C VAL A 46 18.53 10.47 3.36
N GLY A 47 19.78 9.99 3.32
CA GLY A 47 20.88 10.68 2.66
C GLY A 47 20.59 11.01 1.18
N GLU A 48 21.03 12.21 0.80
CA GLU A 48 20.85 12.92 -0.49
C GLU A 48 19.70 12.48 -1.40
N PRO A 49 18.61 13.26 -1.34
CA PRO A 49 18.12 13.93 -2.54
C PRO A 49 18.31 15.44 -2.40
N ALA A 50 19.41 15.89 -1.80
CA ALA A 50 19.77 17.30 -1.74
C ALA A 50 19.94 17.81 -3.19
N GLY A 51 18.98 18.61 -3.65
CA GLY A 51 18.92 19.14 -5.02
C GLY A 51 17.99 18.40 -5.97
N GLN A 52 17.42 17.25 -5.61
CA GLN A 52 16.38 16.61 -6.42
C GLN A 52 15.06 17.36 -6.21
N VAL A 53 14.51 17.88 -7.31
CA VAL A 53 13.29 18.69 -7.27
C VAL A 53 12.08 17.76 -7.13
N CYS A 54 11.32 17.95 -6.06
CA CYS A 54 10.00 17.37 -5.93
C CYS A 54 9.02 18.23 -6.73
N GLU A 55 8.62 17.73 -7.91
CA GLU A 55 7.73 18.45 -8.82
C GLU A 55 6.39 18.80 -8.18
N LEU A 56 5.78 17.87 -7.44
CA LEU A 56 4.55 18.14 -6.71
C LEU A 56 4.70 19.25 -5.67
N ALA A 57 5.87 19.35 -5.02
CA ALA A 57 6.14 20.42 -4.07
C ALA A 57 6.24 21.78 -4.77
N ARG A 58 6.94 21.82 -5.92
CA ARG A 58 7.05 23.02 -6.77
C ARG A 58 5.69 23.47 -7.29
N GLU A 59 4.88 22.55 -7.76
CA GLU A 59 3.52 22.82 -8.23
C GLU A 59 2.63 23.34 -7.08
N ALA A 60 2.71 22.74 -5.90
CA ALA A 60 1.95 23.19 -4.73
C ALA A 60 2.39 24.60 -4.29
N ALA A 61 3.70 24.88 -4.34
CA ALA A 61 4.27 26.20 -4.08
C ALA A 61 3.70 27.24 -5.05
N GLN A 62 3.74 26.97 -6.35
CA GLN A 62 3.23 27.86 -7.40
C GLN A 62 1.72 28.08 -7.29
N ALA A 63 0.97 27.03 -6.96
CA ALA A 63 -0.48 27.08 -6.80
C ALA A 63 -0.91 27.75 -5.48
N GLY A 64 -0.01 27.89 -4.50
CA GLY A 64 -0.31 28.45 -3.18
C GLY A 64 -1.32 27.63 -2.36
N ARG A 65 -1.48 26.34 -2.67
CA ARG A 65 -2.46 25.45 -2.02
C ARG A 65 -1.95 24.01 -1.95
N PRO A 66 -2.50 23.17 -1.04
CA PRO A 66 -2.13 21.77 -0.97
C PRO A 66 -2.48 21.03 -2.26
N LEU A 67 -1.60 20.13 -2.68
CA LEU A 67 -1.81 19.23 -3.82
C LEU A 67 -1.53 17.78 -3.42
N ALA A 68 -2.17 16.84 -4.12
CA ALA A 68 -1.92 15.42 -3.98
C ALA A 68 -1.70 14.81 -5.36
N GLY A 69 -0.85 13.79 -5.44
CA GLY A 69 -0.49 13.10 -6.66
C GLY A 69 0.12 11.74 -6.36
N LEU A 70 0.66 11.09 -7.39
CA LEU A 70 1.39 9.85 -7.23
C LEU A 70 2.81 10.13 -6.76
N SER A 71 3.37 9.18 -6.01
CA SER A 71 4.77 9.16 -5.66
C SER A 71 5.63 8.92 -6.90
N GLN A 72 6.79 9.56 -6.92
CA GLN A 72 7.83 9.33 -7.92
C GLN A 72 8.72 8.12 -7.56
N ILE A 73 8.54 7.55 -6.36
CA ILE A 73 9.41 6.51 -5.80
C ILE A 73 8.76 5.13 -5.92
N VAL A 74 7.47 5.00 -5.60
CA VAL A 74 6.74 3.72 -5.59
C VAL A 74 5.47 3.82 -6.42
N ASP A 75 5.25 2.85 -7.31
CA ASP A 75 4.02 2.77 -8.10
C ASP A 75 2.79 2.68 -7.19
N LYS A 76 1.73 3.42 -7.56
CA LYS A 76 0.46 3.57 -6.83
C LYS A 76 0.56 4.17 -5.43
N ALA A 77 1.75 4.47 -4.92
CA ALA A 77 1.86 5.25 -3.70
C ALA A 77 1.41 6.68 -3.95
N GLY A 78 0.71 7.24 -2.97
CA GLY A 78 0.27 8.63 -2.98
C GLY A 78 1.26 9.50 -2.25
N THR A 79 1.41 10.72 -2.76
CA THR A 79 2.17 11.81 -2.13
C THR A 79 1.29 13.04 -2.07
N TRP A 80 1.39 13.80 -0.99
CA TRP A 80 0.80 15.13 -0.91
C TRP A 80 1.88 16.16 -0.57
N ALA A 81 1.64 17.39 -0.99
CA ALA A 81 2.47 18.55 -0.76
C ALA A 81 1.63 19.68 -0.18
N PHE A 82 2.13 20.31 0.88
CA PHE A 82 1.44 21.34 1.63
C PHE A 82 2.36 22.56 1.81
N PRO A 83 2.02 23.72 1.21
CA PRO A 83 2.78 24.95 1.41
C PRO A 83 2.63 25.51 2.83
N ILE A 84 3.74 25.79 3.51
CA ILE A 84 3.80 26.38 4.86
C ILE A 84 4.86 27.49 4.87
N GLY A 85 4.41 28.74 4.86
CA GLY A 85 5.32 29.90 4.78
C GLY A 85 6.16 29.85 3.51
N ASN A 86 7.49 29.80 3.68
CA ASN A 86 8.44 29.73 2.55
C ASN A 86 8.86 28.29 2.19
N TYR A 87 8.26 27.29 2.84
CA TYR A 87 8.63 25.88 2.72
C TYR A 87 7.46 25.04 2.26
N ILE A 88 7.75 23.88 1.69
CA ILE A 88 6.72 22.90 1.32
C ILE A 88 6.98 21.61 2.08
N LEU A 89 5.98 21.18 2.85
CA LEU A 89 5.99 19.88 3.49
C LEU A 89 5.45 18.86 2.49
N THR A 90 6.15 17.76 2.28
CA THR A 90 5.63 16.62 1.51
C THR A 90 5.64 15.36 2.33
N CYS A 91 4.59 14.55 2.21
CA CYS A 91 4.56 13.20 2.77
C CYS A 91 4.03 12.21 1.74
N SER A 92 4.55 11.00 1.78
CA SER A 92 4.10 9.87 0.98
C SER A 92 3.70 8.68 1.86
N ASN A 93 3.05 7.69 1.24
CA ASN A 93 2.76 6.38 1.85
C ASN A 93 3.57 5.24 1.21
N ASP A 94 4.74 5.57 0.64
CA ASP A 94 5.58 4.66 -0.13
C ASP A 94 5.89 3.34 0.60
N ASP A 95 6.32 3.41 1.85
CA ASP A 95 6.72 2.23 2.61
C ASP A 95 5.53 1.36 3.00
N ARG A 96 4.35 1.96 3.21
CA ARG A 96 3.10 1.25 3.45
C ARG A 96 2.72 0.41 2.22
N ILE A 97 2.78 1.01 1.03
CA ILE A 97 2.52 0.30 -0.23
C ILE A 97 3.57 -0.79 -0.47
N LYS A 98 4.86 -0.52 -0.24
CA LYS A 98 5.92 -1.55 -0.33
C LYS A 98 5.66 -2.73 0.63
N LYS A 99 5.24 -2.45 1.87
CA LYS A 99 4.91 -3.49 2.86
C LYS A 99 3.71 -4.32 2.42
N GLU A 100 2.69 -3.69 1.85
CA GLU A 100 1.53 -4.38 1.30
C GLU A 100 1.91 -5.29 0.12
N HIS A 101 2.74 -4.82 -0.81
CA HIS A 101 3.28 -5.66 -1.89
C HIS A 101 4.07 -6.85 -1.34
N LYS A 102 4.96 -6.64 -0.37
CA LYS A 102 5.72 -7.73 0.27
C LYS A 102 4.81 -8.76 0.95
N LEU A 103 3.74 -8.31 1.62
CA LEU A 103 2.74 -9.20 2.23
C LEU A 103 2.06 -10.04 1.15
N ARG A 104 1.61 -9.40 0.08
CA ARG A 104 1.00 -10.07 -1.07
C ARG A 104 1.93 -11.12 -1.68
N ASP A 105 3.17 -10.75 -2.00
CA ASP A 105 4.17 -11.67 -2.56
C ASP A 105 4.46 -12.86 -1.63
N SER A 106 4.43 -12.63 -0.31
CA SER A 106 4.59 -13.69 0.68
C SER A 106 3.39 -14.65 0.68
N LEU A 107 2.17 -14.12 0.56
CA LEU A 107 0.96 -14.93 0.49
C LEU A 107 0.88 -15.71 -0.82
N GLU A 108 1.20 -15.09 -1.96
CA GLU A 108 1.24 -15.75 -3.26
C GLU A 108 2.19 -16.96 -3.24
N ARG A 109 3.40 -16.80 -2.66
CA ARG A 109 4.34 -17.92 -2.46
C ARG A 109 3.82 -18.99 -1.50
N ALA A 110 2.94 -18.63 -0.56
CA ALA A 110 2.37 -19.56 0.41
C ALA A 110 1.16 -20.34 -0.12
N LEU A 111 0.47 -19.85 -1.16
CA LEU A 111 -0.75 -20.48 -1.69
C LEU A 111 -0.60 -21.98 -1.99
N PRO A 112 0.47 -22.48 -2.65
CA PRO A 112 0.61 -23.91 -2.92
C PRO A 112 0.69 -24.75 -1.64
N MET A 113 1.31 -24.21 -0.59
CA MET A 113 1.42 -24.88 0.70
C MET A 113 0.08 -24.87 1.45
N ILE A 114 -0.64 -23.75 1.40
CA ILE A 114 -1.98 -23.62 2.00
C ILE A 114 -2.95 -24.61 1.34
N ALA A 115 -2.95 -24.69 0.00
CA ALA A 115 -3.81 -25.61 -0.75
C ALA A 115 -3.53 -27.08 -0.36
N ARG A 116 -2.26 -27.48 -0.26
CA ARG A 116 -1.84 -28.81 0.21
C ARG A 116 -2.36 -29.14 1.60
N VAL A 117 -2.23 -28.21 2.54
CA VAL A 117 -2.65 -28.42 3.94
C VAL A 117 -4.16 -28.45 4.07
N ALA A 118 -4.86 -27.58 3.34
CA ALA A 118 -6.32 -27.54 3.33
C ALA A 118 -6.93 -28.78 2.64
N GLY A 119 -6.16 -29.45 1.79
CA GLY A 119 -6.61 -30.61 1.00
C GLY A 119 -7.42 -30.23 -0.24
N GLY A 120 -7.61 -28.94 -0.53
CA GLY A 120 -8.35 -28.45 -1.69
C GLY A 120 -7.60 -27.37 -2.45
N GLU A 121 -8.25 -26.25 -2.71
CA GLU A 121 -7.68 -25.09 -3.40
C GLU A 121 -7.31 -23.96 -2.42
N ALA A 122 -6.33 -23.16 -2.81
CA ALA A 122 -6.05 -21.86 -2.21
C ALA A 122 -6.03 -20.78 -3.30
N VAL A 123 -6.50 -19.58 -2.97
CA VAL A 123 -6.68 -18.48 -3.90
C VAL A 123 -6.34 -17.14 -3.24
N LEU A 124 -5.68 -16.27 -4.00
CA LEU A 124 -5.66 -14.84 -3.72
C LEU A 124 -6.72 -14.16 -4.59
N PHE A 125 -7.56 -13.31 -4.00
CA PHE A 125 -8.58 -12.54 -4.73
C PHE A 125 -8.47 -11.04 -4.46
N ASN A 126 -8.92 -10.21 -5.39
CA ASN A 126 -8.88 -8.74 -5.28
C ASN A 126 -10.13 -8.16 -4.60
N GLU A 127 -10.21 -6.84 -4.52
CA GLU A 127 -11.31 -6.10 -3.90
C GLU A 127 -12.69 -6.37 -4.51
N LYS A 128 -12.72 -6.83 -5.76
CA LYS A 128 -13.94 -7.19 -6.49
C LYS A 128 -14.34 -8.65 -6.27
N GLY A 129 -13.57 -9.41 -5.48
CA GLY A 129 -13.72 -10.86 -5.32
C GLY A 129 -13.24 -11.66 -6.54
N GLU A 130 -12.46 -11.05 -7.43
CA GLU A 130 -11.87 -11.71 -8.60
C GLU A 130 -10.64 -12.51 -8.20
N ARG A 131 -10.58 -13.78 -8.63
CA ARG A 131 -9.47 -14.70 -8.33
C ARG A 131 -8.24 -14.30 -9.15
N LEU A 132 -7.22 -13.78 -8.48
CA LEU A 132 -5.96 -13.34 -9.10
C LEU A 132 -5.04 -14.53 -9.41
N ILE A 133 -4.91 -15.46 -8.46
CA ILE A 133 -4.07 -16.65 -8.54
C ILE A 133 -4.75 -17.78 -7.78
N VAL A 134 -4.75 -19.01 -8.32
CA VAL A 134 -5.41 -20.18 -7.72
C VAL A 134 -4.49 -21.38 -7.80
N TYR A 135 -4.28 -22.09 -6.70
CA TYR A 135 -3.56 -23.36 -6.64
C TYR A 135 -4.46 -24.48 -6.12
N ASN A 136 -4.23 -25.71 -6.57
CA ASN A 136 -4.86 -26.92 -6.04
C ASN A 136 -3.98 -27.64 -5.01
N ALA A 137 -4.49 -28.74 -4.45
CA ALA A 137 -3.82 -29.52 -3.42
C ALA A 137 -2.48 -30.11 -3.90
N GLU A 138 -2.27 -30.31 -5.19
CA GLU A 138 -0.97 -30.72 -5.74
C GLU A 138 0.05 -29.57 -5.76
N GLY A 139 -0.39 -28.33 -5.57
CA GLY A 139 0.40 -27.11 -5.68
C GLY A 139 0.59 -26.63 -7.13
N THR A 140 -0.29 -27.04 -8.03
CA THR A 140 -0.32 -26.61 -9.44
C THR A 140 -1.30 -25.45 -9.62
N GLU A 141 -0.90 -24.42 -10.37
CA GLU A 141 -1.77 -23.27 -10.63
C GLU A 141 -2.94 -23.67 -11.55
N ARG A 142 -4.17 -23.27 -11.19
CA ARG A 142 -5.37 -23.51 -11.98
C ARG A 142 -5.79 -22.26 -12.75
N ILE A 143 -5.13 -22.06 -13.89
CA ILE A 143 -5.35 -20.91 -14.79
C ILE A 143 -6.83 -20.74 -15.19
N GLN A 144 -7.57 -21.85 -15.35
CA GLN A 144 -8.99 -21.83 -15.73
C GLN A 144 -9.94 -21.14 -14.73
N TYR A 145 -9.50 -20.89 -13.49
CA TYR A 145 -10.26 -20.18 -12.48
C TYR A 145 -9.78 -18.75 -12.24
N LYS A 146 -8.66 -18.35 -12.85
CA LYS A 146 -8.15 -16.98 -12.81
C LYS A 146 -9.13 -16.04 -13.51
N GLY A 147 -9.36 -14.87 -12.92
CA GLY A 147 -10.30 -13.86 -13.41
C GLY A 147 -11.77 -14.13 -13.11
N LYS A 148 -12.11 -15.28 -12.50
CA LYS A 148 -13.50 -15.55 -12.07
C LYS A 148 -13.80 -14.81 -10.78
N THR A 149 -15.01 -14.27 -10.66
CA THR A 149 -15.46 -13.53 -9.48
C THR A 149 -16.29 -14.40 -8.54
N SER A 150 -16.02 -14.33 -7.24
CA SER A 150 -16.85 -14.91 -6.19
C SER A 150 -17.56 -13.79 -5.42
N GLN A 151 -18.89 -13.83 -5.38
CA GLN A 151 -19.70 -12.88 -4.61
C GLN A 151 -19.36 -12.95 -3.12
N GLN A 152 -19.18 -14.16 -2.60
CA GLN A 152 -18.77 -14.38 -1.21
C GLN A 152 -17.42 -13.75 -0.88
N ALA A 153 -16.43 -13.89 -1.78
CA ALA A 153 -15.12 -13.27 -1.60
C ALA A 153 -15.21 -11.75 -1.60
N ARG A 154 -16.05 -11.18 -2.48
CA ARG A 154 -16.34 -9.75 -2.50
C ARG A 154 -17.01 -9.28 -1.20
N GLN A 155 -18.00 -10.02 -0.71
CA GLN A 155 -18.68 -9.71 0.55
C GLN A 155 -17.71 -9.73 1.74
N ALA A 156 -16.79 -10.68 1.77
CA ALA A 156 -15.76 -10.75 2.81
C ALA A 156 -14.86 -9.50 2.82
N ILE A 157 -14.49 -8.96 1.64
CA ILE A 157 -13.72 -7.70 1.56
C ILE A 157 -14.57 -6.51 1.98
N GLU A 158 -15.78 -6.37 1.42
CA GLU A 158 -16.66 -5.22 1.67
C GLU A 158 -17.04 -5.10 3.15
N ALA A 159 -17.29 -6.22 3.83
CA ALA A 159 -17.58 -6.25 5.26
C ALA A 159 -16.30 -6.26 6.13
N PHE A 160 -15.14 -6.55 5.53
CA PHE A 160 -13.89 -6.83 6.22
C PHE A 160 -14.02 -7.92 7.32
N GLU A 161 -14.84 -8.94 7.04
CA GLU A 161 -15.09 -10.09 7.91
C GLU A 161 -14.83 -11.42 7.19
N PRO A 162 -14.30 -12.45 7.87
CA PRO A 162 -14.18 -13.78 7.28
C PRO A 162 -15.54 -14.36 6.90
N GLU A 163 -15.64 -14.98 5.73
CA GLU A 163 -16.85 -15.64 5.25
C GLU A 163 -16.58 -17.14 5.03
N VAL A 164 -17.51 -17.97 5.49
CA VAL A 164 -17.48 -19.43 5.30
C VAL A 164 -18.71 -19.83 4.53
N GLY A 165 -18.52 -20.49 3.40
CA GLY A 165 -19.61 -20.87 2.51
C GLY A 165 -19.21 -22.00 1.58
N LYS A 166 -20.10 -22.41 0.69
CA LYS A 166 -19.80 -23.47 -0.27
C LYS A 166 -18.61 -23.09 -1.15
N SER A 167 -17.81 -24.09 -1.51
CA SER A 167 -16.77 -23.93 -2.50
C SER A 167 -17.39 -23.64 -3.87
N PHE A 168 -16.79 -22.68 -4.57
CA PHE A 168 -17.19 -22.31 -5.92
C PHE A 168 -16.76 -23.34 -6.96
N SER A 169 -15.65 -24.04 -6.70
CA SER A 169 -14.91 -24.85 -7.67
C SER A 169 -14.95 -26.35 -7.36
N ILE A 170 -15.22 -26.73 -6.11
CA ILE A 170 -15.30 -28.12 -5.67
C ILE A 170 -16.70 -28.37 -5.09
N SER A 171 -17.42 -29.33 -5.68
CA SER A 171 -18.79 -29.63 -5.25
C SER A 171 -18.79 -30.31 -3.87
N GLY A 172 -19.61 -29.82 -2.94
CA GLY A 172 -19.73 -30.38 -1.58
C GLY A 172 -18.71 -29.84 -0.58
N ALA A 173 -17.62 -29.25 -1.05
CA ALA A 173 -16.59 -28.64 -0.21
C ALA A 173 -17.03 -27.30 0.42
N MET A 174 -16.40 -26.95 1.53
CA MET A 174 -16.52 -25.67 2.21
C MET A 174 -15.29 -24.81 1.94
N ALA A 175 -15.52 -23.53 1.68
CA ALA A 175 -14.51 -22.53 1.44
C ALA A 175 -14.57 -21.45 2.52
N VAL A 176 -13.39 -21.04 2.97
CA VAL A 176 -13.16 -19.89 3.82
C VAL A 176 -12.61 -18.77 2.94
N ARG A 177 -13.12 -17.54 3.10
CA ARG A 177 -12.53 -16.30 2.56
C ARG A 177 -12.18 -15.38 3.71
N ILE A 178 -10.96 -14.88 3.71
CA ILE A 178 -10.41 -14.02 4.75
C ILE A 178 -9.93 -12.74 4.06
N PRO A 179 -10.54 -11.58 4.33
CA PRO A 179 -9.99 -10.31 3.87
C PRO A 179 -8.64 -10.09 4.56
N ILE A 180 -7.62 -9.69 3.80
CA ILE A 180 -6.28 -9.41 4.34
C ILE A 180 -6.05 -7.89 4.36
N THR A 181 -6.40 -7.22 3.26
CA THR A 181 -6.48 -5.76 3.15
C THR A 181 -7.76 -5.40 2.40
N GLU A 182 -8.03 -4.10 2.27
CA GLU A 182 -9.13 -3.60 1.42
C GLU A 182 -8.94 -3.98 -0.07
N ASN A 183 -7.70 -4.27 -0.48
CA ASN A 183 -7.34 -4.54 -1.88
C ASN A 183 -7.32 -6.03 -2.23
N PHE A 184 -7.14 -6.92 -1.25
CA PHE A 184 -7.08 -8.36 -1.51
C PHE A 184 -7.38 -9.21 -0.28
N GLY A 185 -7.78 -10.46 -0.55
CA GLY A 185 -8.02 -11.49 0.45
C GLY A 185 -7.49 -12.85 0.04
N LEU A 186 -7.48 -13.74 1.02
CA LEU A 186 -7.09 -15.14 0.88
C LEU A 186 -8.33 -16.01 0.96
N GLY A 187 -8.49 -16.96 0.05
CA GLY A 187 -9.49 -18.00 0.15
C GLY A 187 -8.87 -19.38 0.10
N PHE A 188 -9.47 -20.34 0.77
CA PHE A 188 -9.10 -21.74 0.62
C PHE A 188 -10.29 -22.64 0.92
N ASN A 189 -10.28 -23.85 0.37
CA ASN A 189 -11.31 -24.85 0.63
C ASN A 189 -10.69 -26.21 0.93
N ASN A 190 -11.48 -27.05 1.58
CA ASN A 190 -11.19 -28.47 1.66
C ASN A 190 -11.68 -29.19 0.39
N GLU A 191 -11.36 -30.47 0.30
CA GLU A 191 -12.03 -31.41 -0.61
C GLU A 191 -13.19 -32.11 0.10
#